data_AF-A0A7R9L0K9-F1
#
_entry.id   AF-A0A7R9L0K9-F1
#
_cell.length_a   1.000
_cell.length_b   1.000
_cell.length_c   1.000
_cell.angle_alpha   90.00
_cell.angle_beta   90.00
_cell.angle_gamma   90.00
#
_symmetry.space_group_name_H-M   'P 1'
#
loop_
_entity.id
_entity.type
_entity.pdbx_description
1 polymer ?
#
loop_
_entity_poly.entity_id
_entity_poly.type
_entity_poly.pdbx_seq_one_letter_code
_entity_poly.pdbx_strand_id
1 'polypeptide(L)'
;MKNKKIVKKGNNLSAWVIGCVVSPQCPVVCVCVTCKEGQYNLCEHMLCHATPPQHGSLTQLFIHPKDFTFKLPDNLTDEEGAMIEPLSVSVYAVQRSGVTAGSSVMVTGCGPIGFFQTMVSKAVLVLDTNCNRLKLAKSIGADEVIQVDRDMTEDNLV
;
A
#
# COMPACT_ATOMS: atom_id res chain seq x y z
N MET A 1 -16.58 -2.25 -9.92
CA MET A 1 -16.32 -0.91 -10.51
C MET A 1 -15.32 -1.13 -11.63
N LYS A 2 -15.66 -0.87 -12.90
CA LYS A 2 -14.76 -1.18 -14.02
C LYS A 2 -13.70 -0.07 -14.16
N ASN A 3 -12.52 -0.34 -13.61
CA ASN A 3 -11.19 0.07 -14.06
C ASN A 3 -10.87 1.58 -14.18
N LYS A 4 -9.81 2.03 -13.47
CA LYS A 4 -9.15 3.34 -13.69
C LYS A 4 -8.34 3.26 -15.00
N LYS A 5 -9.05 3.31 -16.13
CA LYS A 5 -8.44 3.31 -17.46
C LYS A 5 -8.12 4.73 -17.91
N ILE A 6 -7.08 4.86 -18.71
CA ILE A 6 -6.82 6.11 -19.42
C ILE A 6 -7.92 6.32 -20.45
N VAL A 7 -8.82 7.27 -20.20
CA VAL A 7 -9.88 7.66 -21.16
C VAL A 7 -9.48 8.81 -22.06
N LYS A 8 -8.53 9.64 -21.61
CA LYS A 8 -7.97 10.78 -22.34
C LYS A 8 -6.55 11.03 -21.86
N LYS A 9 -5.69 11.50 -22.77
CA LYS A 9 -4.29 11.85 -22.47
C LYS A 9 -3.95 13.22 -23.04
N GLY A 10 -2.95 13.88 -22.45
CA GLY A 10 -2.38 15.10 -23.01
C GLY A 10 -1.66 14.85 -24.34
N ASN A 11 -1.56 15.89 -25.17
CA ASN A 11 -1.00 15.79 -26.53
C ASN A 11 0.44 15.24 -26.55
N ASN A 12 1.23 15.56 -25.53
CA ASN A 12 2.65 15.17 -25.43
C ASN A 12 2.87 13.77 -24.81
N LEU A 13 1.83 12.95 -24.65
CA LEU A 13 1.89 11.62 -24.02
C LEU A 13 1.83 10.50 -25.06
N SER A 14 2.77 10.44 -26.01
CA SER A 14 2.77 9.42 -27.08
C SER A 14 2.97 7.99 -26.57
N ALA A 15 3.74 7.80 -25.49
CA ALA A 15 4.01 6.48 -24.89
C ALA A 15 2.80 5.87 -24.13
N TRP A 16 1.75 6.65 -23.88
CA TRP A 16 0.57 6.21 -23.14
C TRP A 16 -0.57 5.85 -24.09
N VAL A 17 -1.15 4.66 -23.91
CA VAL A 17 -2.24 4.15 -24.75
C VAL A 17 -3.57 4.30 -24.01
N ILE A 18 -4.58 4.83 -24.70
CA ILE A 18 -5.95 4.92 -24.18
C ILE A 18 -6.47 3.51 -23.95
N GLY A 19 -7.13 3.29 -22.80
CA GLY A 19 -7.63 1.99 -22.39
C GLY A 19 -6.66 1.18 -21.52
N CYS A 20 -5.39 1.60 -21.38
CA CYS A 20 -4.47 0.98 -20.43
C CYS A 20 -4.98 1.12 -18.99
N VAL A 21 -4.83 0.03 -18.24
CA VAL A 21 -5.11 -0.02 -16.81
C VAL A 21 -3.95 0.60 -16.04
N VAL A 22 -4.26 1.48 -15.09
CA VAL A 22 -3.26 2.20 -14.31
C VAL A 22 -3.63 2.27 -12.84
N SER A 23 -2.62 2.40 -11.99
CA SER A 23 -2.78 2.77 -10.58
C SER A 23 -2.19 4.16 -10.34
N PRO A 24 -2.99 5.14 -9.89
CA PRO A 24 -2.50 6.46 -9.51
C PRO A 24 -1.91 6.40 -8.10
N GLN A 25 -0.71 6.94 -7.92
CA GLN A 25 -0.12 7.15 -6.61
C GLN A 25 -0.76 8.38 -5.95
N CYS A 26 -1.06 8.26 -4.65
CA CYS A 26 -1.73 9.32 -3.93
C CYS A 26 -0.89 10.61 -3.80
N PRO A 27 0.36 10.55 -3.29
CA PRO A 27 1.21 11.75 -3.19
C PRO A 27 1.75 12.18 -4.55
N VAL A 28 1.40 13.41 -4.96
CA VAL A 28 2.01 14.13 -6.08
C VAL A 28 2.98 15.15 -5.50
N VAL A 29 4.23 15.13 -5.93
CA VAL A 29 5.29 15.96 -5.35
C VAL A 29 5.92 16.91 -6.37
N CYS A 30 6.60 17.94 -5.87
CA CYS A 30 7.42 18.84 -6.67
C CYS A 30 8.87 18.32 -6.83
N VAL A 31 9.76 19.16 -7.35
CA VAL A 31 11.18 18.84 -7.59
C VAL A 31 12.10 19.61 -6.64
N CYS A 32 11.79 19.59 -5.34
CA CYS A 32 12.61 20.21 -4.28
C CYS A 32 13.83 19.32 -3.90
N VAL A 33 14.65 19.80 -2.97
CA VAL A 33 15.86 19.09 -2.49
C VAL A 33 15.48 17.71 -1.93
N THR A 34 14.49 17.63 -1.04
CA THR A 34 14.02 16.38 -0.43
C THR A 34 13.54 15.36 -1.48
N CYS A 35 12.85 15.82 -2.52
CA CYS A 35 12.44 14.95 -3.63
C CYS A 35 13.64 14.42 -4.43
N LYS A 36 14.64 15.27 -4.68
CA LYS A 36 15.86 14.88 -5.41
C LYS A 36 16.73 13.91 -4.61
N GLU A 37 16.65 13.93 -3.29
CA GLU A 37 17.27 12.96 -2.39
C GLU A 37 16.49 11.63 -2.30
N GLY A 38 15.36 11.51 -3.01
CA GLY A 38 14.52 10.31 -3.02
C GLY A 38 13.53 10.23 -1.86
N GLN A 39 13.51 11.21 -0.96
CA GLN A 39 12.60 11.25 0.20
C GLN A 39 11.32 12.02 -0.11
N TYR A 40 10.73 11.80 -1.28
CA TYR A 40 9.57 12.57 -1.75
C TYR A 40 8.36 12.48 -0.82
N ASN A 41 8.25 11.41 -0.03
CA ASN A 41 7.20 11.24 0.98
C ASN A 41 7.27 12.29 2.12
N LEU A 42 8.37 13.04 2.21
CA LEU A 42 8.58 14.13 3.18
C LEU A 42 8.54 15.53 2.52
N CYS A 43 8.11 15.62 1.25
CA CYS A 43 8.02 16.89 0.54
C CYS A 43 6.99 17.83 1.19
N GLU A 44 7.40 19.03 1.57
CA GLU A 44 6.53 20.06 2.16
C GLU A 44 5.47 20.59 1.18
N HIS A 45 5.70 20.42 -0.12
CA HIS A 45 4.79 20.82 -1.19
C HIS A 45 3.97 19.64 -1.75
N MET A 46 3.92 18.53 -1.03
CA MET A 46 3.16 17.35 -1.44
C MET A 46 1.66 17.68 -1.52
N LEU A 47 1.03 17.23 -2.60
CA LEU A 47 -0.40 17.18 -2.75
C LEU A 47 -0.85 15.73 -2.58
N CYS A 48 -1.57 15.44 -1.51
CA CYS A 48 -2.10 14.12 -1.23
C CYS A 48 -3.61 14.11 -1.50
N HIS A 49 -4.06 13.27 -2.44
CA HIS A 49 -5.48 13.18 -2.76
C HIS A 49 -6.29 12.77 -1.52
N ALA A 50 -7.49 13.37 -1.37
CA ALA A 50 -8.35 13.22 -0.19
C ALA A 50 -7.78 13.78 1.14
N THR A 51 -6.64 14.45 1.13
CA THR A 51 -6.17 15.27 2.26
C THR A 51 -6.59 16.72 2.02
N PRO A 52 -7.30 17.38 2.94
CA PRO A 52 -7.71 18.78 2.73
C PRO A 52 -6.50 19.70 2.45
N PRO A 53 -6.58 20.61 1.47
CA PRO A 53 -7.77 20.98 0.68
C PRO A 53 -7.97 20.17 -0.62
N GLN A 54 -7.17 19.14 -0.90
CA GLN A 54 -7.22 18.39 -2.15
C GLN A 54 -8.39 17.40 -2.20
N HIS A 55 -9.09 17.35 -3.33
CA HIS A 55 -10.13 16.36 -3.58
C HIS A 55 -9.56 14.93 -3.68
N GLY A 56 -10.38 13.94 -3.33
CA GLY A 56 -10.07 12.54 -3.51
C GLY A 56 -10.39 12.03 -4.92
N SER A 57 -10.16 10.73 -5.13
CA SER A 57 -10.44 10.06 -6.41
C SER A 57 -11.75 9.24 -6.41
N LEU A 58 -12.64 9.43 -5.43
CA LEU A 58 -13.94 8.73 -5.40
C LEU A 58 -14.93 9.41 -6.35
N THR A 59 -14.69 9.24 -7.65
CA THR A 59 -15.42 9.87 -8.74
C THR A 59 -15.31 8.99 -10.00
N GLN A 60 -16.18 9.21 -10.98
CA GLN A 60 -16.14 8.49 -12.25
C GLN A 60 -14.92 8.86 -13.10
N LEU A 61 -14.44 10.11 -13.00
CA LEU A 61 -13.31 10.62 -13.77
C LEU A 61 -12.40 11.43 -12.87
N PHE A 62 -11.10 11.19 -13.01
CA PHE A 62 -10.07 11.81 -12.19
C PHE A 62 -8.86 12.17 -13.06
N ILE A 63 -8.38 13.40 -12.91
CA ILE A 63 -7.18 13.87 -13.63
C ILE A 63 -5.98 13.64 -12.72
N HIS A 64 -4.97 12.95 -13.24
CA HIS A 64 -3.77 12.64 -12.49
C HIS A 64 -2.51 12.85 -13.34
N PRO A 65 -1.39 13.35 -12.78
CA PRO A 65 -0.16 13.52 -13.53
C PRO A 65 0.44 12.18 -13.95
N LYS A 66 1.04 12.16 -15.15
CA LYS A 66 1.61 10.94 -15.74
C LYS A 66 2.70 10.32 -14.87
N ASP A 67 3.51 11.14 -14.21
CA ASP A 67 4.72 10.71 -13.51
C ASP A 67 4.40 9.96 -12.20
N PHE A 68 3.17 10.09 -11.72
CA PHE A 68 2.62 9.41 -10.54
C PHE A 68 1.56 8.36 -10.95
N THR A 69 1.43 8.08 -12.24
CA THR A 69 0.51 7.07 -12.76
C THR A 69 1.32 5.86 -13.20
N PHE A 70 1.03 4.68 -12.64
CA PHE A 70 1.77 3.46 -12.92
C PHE A 70 0.94 2.53 -13.80
N LYS A 71 1.50 2.08 -14.93
CA LYS A 71 0.85 1.08 -15.77
C LYS A 71 0.82 -0.26 -15.04
N LEU A 72 -0.35 -0.88 -14.99
CA LEU A 72 -0.51 -2.21 -14.40
C LEU A 72 -0.32 -3.32 -15.46
N PRO A 73 0.19 -4.49 -15.06
CA PRO A 73 0.15 -5.70 -15.87
C PRO A 73 -1.29 -6.07 -16.27
N ASP A 74 -1.45 -6.66 -17.45
CA ASP A 74 -2.77 -7.01 -18.01
C ASP A 74 -3.46 -8.17 -17.24
N ASN A 75 -2.71 -8.89 -16.40
CA ASN A 75 -3.21 -10.01 -15.60
C ASN A 75 -3.77 -9.59 -14.23
N LEU A 76 -3.68 -8.30 -13.85
CA LEU A 76 -4.27 -7.82 -12.60
C LEU A 76 -5.73 -7.39 -12.81
N THR A 77 -6.56 -7.77 -11.85
CA THR A 77 -7.94 -7.27 -11.71
C THR A 77 -7.98 -5.81 -11.26
N ASP A 78 -9.14 -5.19 -11.41
CA ASP A 78 -9.37 -3.79 -11.03
C ASP A 78 -9.21 -3.61 -9.51
N GLU A 79 -9.70 -4.57 -8.74
CA GLU A 79 -9.59 -4.62 -7.29
C GLU A 79 -8.12 -4.75 -6.83
N GLU A 80 -7.34 -5.61 -7.48
CA GLU A 80 -5.89 -5.74 -7.21
C GLU A 80 -5.13 -4.45 -7.55
N GLY A 81 -5.49 -3.80 -8.66
CA GLY A 81 -4.90 -2.51 -9.02
C GLY A 81 -5.16 -1.40 -7.98
N ALA A 82 -6.33 -1.42 -7.35
CA ALA A 82 -6.67 -0.51 -6.25
C ALA A 82 -5.88 -0.82 -4.96
N MET A 83 -5.48 -2.08 -4.75
CA MET A 83 -4.69 -2.52 -3.60
C MET A 83 -3.19 -2.19 -3.71
N ILE A 84 -2.70 -1.75 -4.87
CA ILE A 84 -1.29 -1.35 -5.08
C ILE A 84 -0.86 -0.26 -4.09
N GLU A 85 -1.72 0.72 -3.83
CA GLU A 85 -1.41 1.84 -2.92
C GLU A 85 -1.17 1.36 -1.47
N PRO A 86 -2.10 0.64 -0.81
CA PRO A 86 -1.85 0.13 0.54
C PRO A 86 -0.74 -0.94 0.59
N LEU A 87 -0.54 -1.70 -0.48
CA LEU A 87 0.60 -2.62 -0.60
C LEU A 87 1.93 -1.86 -0.57
N SER A 88 2.01 -0.71 -1.27
CA SER A 88 3.23 0.10 -1.32
C SER A 88 3.67 0.60 0.05
N VAL A 89 2.72 0.88 0.96
CA VAL A 89 3.01 1.25 2.36
C VAL A 89 3.75 0.12 3.07
N SER A 90 3.33 -1.12 2.87
CA SER A 90 3.93 -2.30 3.50
C SER A 90 5.33 -2.58 2.93
N VAL A 91 5.49 -2.48 1.60
CA VAL A 91 6.80 -2.59 0.95
C VAL A 91 7.77 -1.53 1.47
N TYR A 92 7.33 -0.29 1.58
CA TYR A 92 8.14 0.80 2.12
C TYR A 92 8.54 0.57 3.59
N ALA A 93 7.61 0.07 4.42
CA ALA A 93 7.90 -0.26 5.82
C ALA A 93 8.97 -1.35 5.95
N VAL A 94 8.88 -2.42 5.16
CA VAL A 94 9.87 -3.52 5.14
C VAL A 94 11.23 -3.04 4.65
N GLN A 95 11.28 -2.22 3.60
CA GLN A 95 12.53 -1.64 3.11
C GLN A 95 13.20 -0.75 4.17
N ARG A 96 12.42 0.05 4.90
CA ARG A 96 12.94 0.92 5.96
C ARG A 96 13.36 0.17 7.22
N SER A 97 12.74 -0.96 7.53
CA SER A 97 13.10 -1.75 8.70
C SER A 97 14.38 -2.58 8.51
N GLY A 98 14.91 -2.67 7.29
CA GLY A 98 16.11 -3.44 6.99
C GLY A 98 15.90 -4.95 7.13
N VAL A 99 14.67 -5.43 6.97
CA VAL A 99 14.35 -6.86 7.00
C VAL A 99 15.07 -7.56 5.83
N THR A 100 15.81 -8.61 6.16
CA THR A 100 16.52 -9.44 5.20
C THR A 100 16.12 -10.91 5.37
N ALA A 101 16.61 -11.78 4.49
CA ALA A 101 16.47 -13.21 4.69
C ALA A 101 17.03 -13.62 6.07
N GLY A 102 16.25 -14.39 6.83
CA GLY A 102 16.60 -14.80 8.19
C GLY A 102 16.13 -13.85 9.31
N SER A 103 15.58 -12.68 8.99
CA SER A 103 14.96 -11.82 10.00
C SER A 103 13.67 -12.43 10.54
N SER A 104 13.48 -12.37 11.86
CA SER A 104 12.19 -12.68 12.50
C SER A 104 11.35 -11.40 12.59
N VAL A 105 10.16 -11.42 12.00
CA VAL A 105 9.27 -10.25 11.96
C VAL A 105 7.99 -10.54 12.72
N MET A 106 7.62 -9.62 13.61
CA MET A 106 6.32 -9.60 14.30
C MET A 106 5.45 -8.49 13.73
N VAL A 107 4.21 -8.81 13.35
CA VAL A 107 3.21 -7.83 12.88
C VAL A 107 2.15 -7.65 13.96
N THR A 108 1.99 -6.40 14.42
CA THR A 108 0.97 -6.04 15.41
C THR A 108 -0.27 -5.47 14.71
N GLY A 109 -1.34 -6.25 14.67
CA GLY A 109 -2.61 -5.92 14.04
C GLY A 109 -2.77 -6.55 12.65
N CYS A 110 -3.89 -7.23 12.45
CA CYS A 110 -4.35 -7.85 11.21
C CYS A 110 -5.38 -6.97 10.47
N GLY A 111 -5.11 -5.68 10.35
CA GLY A 111 -5.86 -4.80 9.44
C GLY A 111 -5.44 -5.00 7.98
N PRO A 112 -5.99 -4.22 7.03
CA PRO A 112 -5.58 -4.29 5.62
C PRO A 112 -4.06 -4.16 5.43
N ILE A 113 -3.44 -3.17 6.11
CA ILE A 113 -1.97 -3.00 6.10
C ILE A 113 -1.27 -4.18 6.79
N GLY A 114 -1.83 -4.68 7.89
CA GLY A 114 -1.29 -5.85 8.59
C GLY A 114 -1.21 -7.08 7.69
N PHE A 115 -2.25 -7.36 6.91
CA PHE A 115 -2.23 -8.47 5.96
C PHE A 115 -1.18 -8.30 4.87
N PHE A 116 -1.06 -7.11 4.29
CA PHE A 116 0.02 -6.84 3.32
C PHE A 116 1.39 -6.96 3.97
N GLN A 117 1.56 -6.45 5.19
CA GLN A 117 2.82 -6.58 5.93
C GLN A 117 3.17 -8.05 6.15
N THR A 118 2.23 -8.89 6.61
CA THR A 118 2.44 -10.33 6.78
C THR A 118 2.95 -10.99 5.49
N MET A 119 2.32 -10.67 4.35
CA MET A 119 2.71 -11.24 3.06
C MET A 119 4.08 -10.75 2.57
N VAL A 120 4.37 -9.44 2.70
CA VAL A 120 5.59 -8.81 2.20
C VAL A 120 6.79 -9.13 3.08
N SER A 121 6.63 -9.08 4.40
CA SER A 121 7.73 -9.34 5.35
C SER A 121 7.93 -10.82 5.65
N LYS A 122 7.03 -11.70 5.20
CA LYS A 122 6.96 -13.11 5.62
C LYS A 122 7.00 -13.23 7.14
N ALA A 123 6.02 -12.58 7.78
CA ALA A 123 5.99 -12.44 9.23
C ALA A 123 5.93 -13.80 9.94
N VAL A 124 6.79 -13.97 10.93
CA VAL A 124 6.84 -15.18 11.76
C VAL A 124 5.73 -15.14 12.79
N LEU A 125 5.43 -13.97 13.36
CA LEU A 125 4.40 -13.83 14.39
C LEU A 125 3.43 -12.71 14.02
N VAL A 126 2.14 -12.96 14.15
CA VAL A 126 1.11 -11.93 13.95
C VAL A 126 0.17 -11.86 15.15
N LEU A 127 -0.04 -10.65 15.66
CA LEU A 127 -0.91 -10.36 16.80
C LEU A 127 -2.18 -9.65 16.32
N ASP A 128 -3.35 -9.98 16.86
CA ASP A 128 -4.57 -9.18 16.72
C ASP A 128 -5.54 -9.49 17.86
N THR A 129 -6.52 -8.63 18.10
CA THR A 129 -7.57 -8.86 19.10
C THR A 129 -8.71 -9.73 18.55
N ASN A 130 -8.82 -9.86 17.23
CA ASN A 130 -9.88 -10.56 16.53
C ASN A 130 -9.39 -11.88 15.94
N CYS A 131 -9.88 -13.00 16.50
CA CYS A 131 -9.54 -14.34 16.06
C CYS A 131 -9.84 -14.64 14.59
N ASN A 132 -10.85 -14.01 13.99
CA ASN A 132 -11.18 -14.23 12.57
C ASN A 132 -10.13 -13.61 11.65
N ARG A 133 -9.54 -12.48 12.04
CA ARG A 133 -8.45 -11.86 11.28
C ARG A 133 -7.16 -12.67 11.40
N LEU A 134 -6.90 -13.25 12.58
CA LEU A 134 -5.75 -14.15 12.78
C LEU A 134 -5.85 -15.43 11.93
N LYS A 135 -7.05 -16.00 11.77
CA LYS A 135 -7.25 -17.14 10.86
C LYS A 135 -6.85 -16.80 9.43
N LEU A 136 -7.22 -15.62 8.95
CA LEU A 136 -6.80 -15.14 7.63
C LEU A 136 -5.29 -14.88 7.58
N ALA A 137 -4.70 -14.29 8.63
CA ALA A 137 -3.25 -14.08 8.72
C ALA A 137 -2.46 -15.40 8.61
N LYS A 138 -2.93 -16.46 9.27
CA LYS A 138 -2.34 -17.81 9.14
C LYS A 138 -2.46 -18.34 7.70
N SER A 139 -3.61 -18.17 7.04
CA SER A 139 -3.80 -18.67 5.68
C SER A 139 -3.00 -17.92 4.61
N ILE A 140 -2.58 -16.68 4.88
CA ILE A 140 -1.74 -15.88 3.96
C ILE A 140 -0.24 -15.99 4.25
N GLY A 141 0.15 -16.83 5.23
CA GLY A 141 1.53 -17.22 5.46
C GLY A 141 2.19 -16.72 6.75
N ALA A 142 1.42 -16.38 7.79
CA ALA A 142 1.98 -16.21 9.12
C ALA A 142 2.38 -17.57 9.73
N ASP A 143 3.60 -17.68 10.26
CA ASP A 143 4.06 -18.92 10.91
C ASP A 143 3.35 -19.16 12.23
N GLU A 144 3.13 -18.12 13.03
CA GLU A 144 2.39 -18.14 14.29
C GLU A 144 1.46 -16.94 14.45
N VAL A 145 0.36 -17.16 15.18
CA VAL A 145 -0.63 -16.12 15.48
C VAL A 145 -1.00 -16.16 16.95
N ILE A 146 -1.09 -14.99 17.58
CA ILE A 146 -1.52 -14.87 18.98
C ILE A 146 -2.69 -13.88 19.05
N GLN A 147 -3.77 -14.32 19.68
CA GLN A 147 -4.86 -13.43 20.04
C GLN A 147 -4.47 -12.68 21.30
N VAL A 148 -4.44 -11.35 21.20
CA VAL A 148 -4.14 -10.47 22.31
C VAL A 148 -5.40 -9.80 22.84
N ASP A 149 -5.52 -9.67 24.16
CA ASP A 149 -6.56 -8.87 24.80
C ASP A 149 -5.96 -7.94 25.86
N ARG A 150 -6.80 -7.15 26.52
CA ARG A 150 -6.34 -6.15 27.51
C ARG A 150 -5.94 -6.76 28.85
N ASP A 151 -6.42 -7.96 29.15
CA ASP A 151 -6.25 -8.62 30.44
C ASP A 151 -5.09 -9.63 30.43
N MET A 152 -4.46 -9.82 29.26
CA MET A 152 -3.24 -10.59 29.11
C MET A 152 -2.07 -10.01 29.92
N THR A 153 -1.40 -10.90 30.64
CA THR A 153 -0.14 -10.65 31.36
C THR A 153 0.98 -11.49 30.75
N GLU A 154 2.24 -11.22 31.12
CA GLU A 154 3.39 -12.03 30.70
C GLU A 154 3.21 -13.52 31.02
N ASP A 155 2.57 -13.85 32.14
CA ASP A 155 2.29 -15.24 32.56
C ASP A 155 1.30 -15.98 31.65
N ASN A 156 0.51 -15.25 30.86
CA ASN A 156 -0.51 -15.79 29.96
C ASN A 156 -0.12 -15.60 28.47
N LEU A 157 1.06 -15.05 28.21
CA LEU A 157 1.66 -14.96 26.88
C LEU A 157 2.43 -16.26 26.61
N VAL A 158 1.71 -17.23 26.05
CA VAL A 158 2.15 -18.60 25.64
C VAL A 158 2.09 -19.65 26.74
#